data_AF-A0A1W9LXH2-F1
#
_entry.id   AF-A0A1W9LXH2-F1
#
_cell.length_a   1.000
_cell.length_b   1.000
_cell.length_c   1.000
_cell.angle_alpha   90.00
_cell.angle_beta   90.00
_cell.angle_gamma   90.00
#
_symmetry.space_group_name_H-M   'P 1'
#
loop_
_entity.id
_entity.type
_entity.pdbx_description
1 polymer ?
#
loop_
_entity_poly.entity_id
_entity_poly.type
_entity_poly.pdbx_seq_one_letter_code
_entity_poly.pdbx_strand_id
1 'polypeptide(L)' 'MNTDGSVLIPGSELDGFRIESLLHQGGMAILYQVSRADIDIPLLMKVPRLDFGNHPACYVGFEMEQ' A
#
# COMPACT_ATOMS: atom_id res chain seq x y z
N MET A 1 5.48 -16.52 -1.68
CA MET A 1 5.44 -15.06 -1.48
C MET A 1 5.25 -14.45 -2.85
N ASN A 2 4.12 -13.81 -3.10
CA ASN A 2 3.80 -13.22 -4.39
C ASN A 2 4.68 -11.96 -4.54
N THR A 3 5.73 -12.06 -5.35
CA THR A 3 6.77 -11.05 -5.54
C THR A 3 6.55 -10.18 -6.77
N ASP A 4 5.41 -10.30 -7.44
CA ASP A 4 4.94 -9.35 -8.43
C ASP A 4 4.10 -8.28 -7.74
N GLY A 5 4.28 -7.00 -8.09
CA GLY A 5 3.49 -5.87 -7.57
C GLY A 5 2.03 -5.88 -8.01
N SER A 6 1.40 -7.06 -7.99
CA SER A 6 0.03 -7.33 -8.32
C SER A 6 -0.91 -6.62 -7.36
N VAL A 7 -1.99 -6.11 -7.93
CA VAL A 7 -3.06 -5.42 -7.21
C VAL A 7 -3.60 -6.35 -6.12
N LEU A 8 -3.59 -5.87 -4.86
CA LEU A 8 -4.19 -6.59 -3.75
C LEU A 8 -5.71 -6.67 -3.94
N ILE A 9 -6.27 -7.84 -3.61
CA ILE A 9 -7.68 -8.15 -3.82
C ILE A 9 -8.49 -7.70 -2.59
N PRO A 10 -9.56 -6.92 -2.75
CA PRO A 10 -10.50 -6.63 -1.67
C PRO A 10 -11.00 -7.89 -0.97
N GLY A 11 -11.01 -7.86 0.36
CA GLY A 11 -11.36 -8.97 1.24
C GLY A 11 -10.22 -9.95 1.55
N SER A 12 -9.06 -9.82 0.91
CA SER A 12 -7.86 -10.58 1.29
C SER A 12 -7.24 -10.03 2.58
N GLU A 13 -6.46 -10.86 3.26
CA GLU A 13 -5.73 -10.47 4.47
C GLU A 13 -4.22 -10.51 4.23
N LEU A 14 -3.52 -9.52 4.79
CA LEU A 14 -2.07 -9.41 4.79
C LEU A 14 -1.61 -9.01 6.19
N ASP A 15 -0.95 -9.94 6.89
CA ASP A 15 -0.40 -9.72 8.24
C ASP A 15 -1.43 -9.15 9.25
N GLY A 16 -2.64 -9.69 9.20
CA GLY A 16 -3.77 -9.27 10.03
C GLY A 16 -4.53 -8.05 9.50
N PHE A 17 -4.04 -7.35 8.48
CA PHE A 17 -4.78 -6.28 7.82
C PHE A 17 -5.68 -6.84 6.72
N ARG A 18 -6.97 -6.56 6.80
CA ARG A 18 -7.92 -6.87 5.73
C ARG A 18 -7.94 -5.73 4.71
N ILE A 19 -7.82 -6.07 3.42
CA ILE A 19 -7.94 -5.10 2.32
C ILE A 19 -9.42 -4.78 2.10
N GLU A 20 -9.82 -3.53 2.25
CA GLU A 20 -11.22 -3.12 2.08
C GLU A 20 -11.50 -2.66 0.65
N SER A 21 -10.82 -1.60 0.22
CA SER A 21 -11.05 -1.00 -1.10
C SER A 21 -9.79 -0.35 -1.66
N LEU A 22 -9.69 -0.30 -2.99
CA LEU A 22 -8.67 0.50 -3.68
C LEU A 22 -9.08 1.98 -3.60
N LEU A 23 -8.24 2.80 -2.99
CA LEU A 23 -8.48 4.24 -2.91
C LEU A 23 -7.80 5.02 -4.04
N HIS A 24 -6.57 4.62 -4.40
CA HIS A 24 -5.83 5.29 -5.46
C HIS A 24 -4.78 4.36 -6.09
N GLN A 25 -4.61 4.47 -7.41
CA GLN A 25 -3.54 3.79 -8.13
C GLN A 25 -2.65 4.83 -8.81
N GLY A 26 -1.52 5.14 -8.18
CA GLY A 26 -0.54 6.09 -8.69
C GLY A 26 0.64 5.40 -9.36
N GLY A 27 1.51 6.22 -9.98
CA GLY A 27 2.71 5.73 -10.66
C GLY A 27 3.76 5.11 -9.72
N MET A 28 3.81 5.54 -8.46
CA MET A 28 4.82 5.09 -7.47
C MET A 28 4.26 4.14 -6.42
N ALA A 29 2.95 4.17 -6.18
CA ALA A 29 2.31 3.33 -5.18
C ALA A 29 0.83 3.14 -5.47
N ILE A 30 0.29 2.06 -4.92
CA ILE A 30 -1.15 1.81 -4.82
C ILE A 30 -1.57 2.04 -3.37
N LEU A 31 -2.68 2.73 -3.16
CA LEU A 31 -3.23 3.04 -1.86
C LEU A 31 -4.53 2.28 -1.64
N TYR A 32 -4.62 1.57 -0.52
CA TYR A 32 -5.80 0.81 -0.12
C TYR A 32 -6.33 1.30 1.22
N GLN A 33 -7.66 1.32 1.36
CA GLN A 33 -8.28 1.30 2.68
C GLN A 33 -8.10 -0.10 3.27
N VAL A 34 -7.72 -0.16 4.53
CA VAL A 34 -7.58 -1.43 5.26
C VAL A 34 -8.26 -1.35 6.62
N SER A 35 -8.57 -2.51 7.19
CA SER A 35 -9.07 -2.64 8.55
C SER A 35 -8.25 -3.68 9.32
N ARG A 36 -8.24 -3.57 10.65
CA ARG A 36 -7.65 -4.54 11.56
C ARG A 36 -8.45 -4.56 12.85
N ALA A 37 -8.76 -5.74 13.38
CA ALA A 37 -9.73 -5.91 14.46
C ALA A 37 -9.35 -5.23 15.80
N ASP A 38 -8.07 -4.94 16.00
CA ASP A 38 -7.52 -4.27 17.20
C ASP A 38 -7.29 -2.76 17.01
N ILE A 39 -7.69 -2.18 15.87
CA ILE A 39 -7.50 -0.76 15.55
C ILE A 39 -8.80 -0.12 15.06
N ASP A 40 -9.44 0.68 15.92
CA ASP A 40 -10.74 1.32 15.67
C ASP A 40 -10.65 2.71 14.99
N ILE A 41 -9.61 2.93 14.18
CA ILE A 41 -9.44 4.17 13.41
C ILE A 41 -9.27 3.86 11.91
N PRO A 42 -9.57 4.81 11.00
CA PRO A 42 -9.35 4.60 9.58
C PRO A 42 -7.86 4.36 9.26
N LEU A 43 -7.58 3.35 8.45
CA LEU A 43 -6.21 2.99 8.05
C LEU A 43 -6.03 3.01 6.53
N LEU A 44 -4.82 3.38 6.13
CA LEU A 44 -4.35 3.43 4.75
C LEU A 44 -3.13 2.52 4.60
N MET A 45 -3.19 1.57 3.67
CA MET A 45 -2.01 0.80 3.25
C MET A 45 -1.45 1.39 1.96
N LYS A 46 -0.16 1.76 1.97
CA LYS A 46 0.59 2.18 0.78
C LYS A 46 1.47 1.02 0.31
N VAL A 47 1.23 0.55 -0.91
CA VAL A 47 2.02 -0.51 -1.56
C VAL A 47 2.89 0.13 -2.64
N PRO A 48 4.21 0.29 -2.42
CA PRO A 48 5.11 0.83 -3.44
C PRO A 48 5.21 -0.10 -4.65
N ARG A 49 5.38 0.49 -5.84
CA ARG A 49 5.75 -0.26 -7.04
C ARG A 49 7.27 -0.41 -7.09
N LEU A 50 7.73 -1.65 -7.21
CA LEU A 50 9.17 -2.00 -7.17
C LEU A 50 9.74 -2.33 -8.55
N ASP A 51 9.09 -1.89 -9.64
CA ASP A 51 9.46 -2.26 -11.01
C ASP A 51 10.98 -2.22 -11.22
N PHE A 52 11.52 -3.39 -11.51
CA PHE A 52 12.94 -3.71 -11.46
C PHE A 52 13.69 -2.85 -12.50
N GLY A 53 14.32 -1.76 -12.06
CA GLY A 53 15.29 -1.05 -12.90
C GLY A 53 15.47 0.48 -12.76
N ASN A 54 14.66 1.28 -12.06
CA ASN A 54 14.87 2.74 -12.13
C ASN A 54 14.58 3.56 -10.85
N HIS A 55 15.60 4.36 -10.50
CA HIS A 55 15.63 5.56 -9.67
C HIS A 55 15.54 5.41 -8.12
N PRO A 56 16.58 5.84 -7.36
CA PRO A 56 16.59 5.82 -5.89
C PRO A 56 15.40 6.53 -5.23
N ALA A 57 14.77 7.47 -5.93
CA ALA A 57 13.61 8.21 -5.42
C ALA A 57 12.39 7.32 -5.14
N CYS A 58 12.29 6.11 -5.72
CA CYS A 58 11.21 5.17 -5.40
C CYS A 58 11.26 4.67 -3.94
N TYR A 59 12.40 4.84 -3.26
CA TYR A 59 12.64 4.39 -1.89
C TYR A 59 12.67 5.53 -0.87
N VAL A 60 12.64 6.79 -1.31
CA VAL A 60 12.75 7.95 -0.42
C VAL A 60 11.37 8.56 -0.21
N GLY A 61 10.90 8.52 1.05
CA GLY A 61 9.77 9.32 1.49
C GLY A 61 10.27 10.68 1.96
N PHE A 62 9.68 11.77 1.46
CA PHE A 62 9.88 13.10 2.02
C PHE A 62 8.68 13.42 2.91
N GLU A 63 8.95 13.83 4.15
CA GLU A 63 7.96 14.46 5.02
C GLU A 63 8.10 15.98 4.86
N MET A 64 6.96 16.68 4.73
CA MET A 64 6.93 18.14 4.75
C MET A 64 6.11 18.54 5.97
N GLU A 65 6.74 19.12 6.99
CA GLU A 65 6.03 19.79 8.07
C GLU A 65 5.55 21.16 7.57
N GLN A 66 4.28 21.47 7.83
CA GLN A 66 3.69 22.79 7.58
C GLN A 66 3.70 23.61 8.88
#